data_AF-A0A4Q5QW78-F1
#
_entry.id   AF-A0A4Q5QW78-F1
#
_cell.length_a   1.000
_cell.length_b   1.000
_cell.length_c   1.000
_cell.angle_alpha   90.00
_cell.angle_beta   90.00
_cell.angle_gamma   90.00
#
_symmetry.space_group_name_H-M   'P 1'
#
loop_
_entity.id
_entity.type
_entity.pdbx_description
1 polymer ?
#
loop_
_entity_poly.entity_id
_entity_poly.type
_entity_poly.pdbx_seq_one_letter_code
_entity_poly.pdbx_strand_id
1 'polypeptide(L)'
;MARGIWPGLITQVGVESLRLESTTDSDNSKDENHRWVAIDLENAQDAWVRQVAFRHFAGSAVLAHATVRRLTVEDCKSTEPVSEIGNERRNTFYTLGSQTLFQRLYAEHGYHDFAVGYCAAGPNAFVQCEAEQALSFSGGIDSWASGVLFDIIKEYGQALRFGNREQDGQGAGWAVANSVLWQCTAARVDCYQPPTAQNWAFGTWAQFGGNGYWDQSNENITPRSLYYAQLTERVGDAAKARAVLLPVPTEASSSPKVAVAQELTRLSVTPAPTLTALIDAAASRQPIPTQNSAPTIDKLGIKTPTAPASAPAMRVVRGVVVRGEALMLGQRQEVPWWNGSARPYFLPQAKPHVTRFVPGFTGRGLTDDLASMTDSLRLRNVVALSHNYGLWYERRRDDHERIQRMDGEVWAPFYELPFARSGQGQAWDGLSKYDLTKYNKWYWSRLAQFADLADQKSLVLLNEHYFQHNIIEAGAHYADFPWRPVNNINNTGFPEPAPYAGDKRIFMAEQFYDVTDATRRPLHRA
;
A
#
# COMPACT_ATOMS: atom_id res chain seq x y z
N MET A 1 -32.86 -2.75 -13.58
CA MET A 1 -31.68 -3.27 -12.85
C MET A 1 -31.60 -4.76 -13.09
N ALA A 2 -30.67 -5.24 -13.92
CA ALA A 2 -30.40 -6.67 -14.00
C ALA A 2 -29.72 -7.10 -12.69
N ARG A 3 -30.36 -7.98 -11.91
CA ARG A 3 -29.72 -8.67 -10.78
C ARG A 3 -28.78 -9.71 -11.37
N GLY A 4 -27.58 -9.28 -11.77
CA GLY A 4 -26.50 -10.21 -12.07
C GLY A 4 -26.16 -10.95 -10.79
N ILE A 5 -26.19 -12.29 -10.83
CA ILE A 5 -25.57 -13.11 -9.79
C ILE A 5 -24.07 -12.85 -9.93
N TRP A 6 -23.43 -12.32 -8.89
CA TRP A 6 -21.97 -12.22 -8.82
C TRP A 6 -21.47 -13.45 -8.06
N PRO A 7 -20.94 -14.49 -8.76
CA PRO A 7 -20.40 -15.66 -8.08
C PRO A 7 -19.22 -15.22 -7.20
N GLY A 8 -19.27 -15.56 -5.92
CA GLY A 8 -18.22 -15.21 -4.95
C GLY A 8 -18.41 -13.89 -4.19
N LEU A 9 -19.49 -13.12 -4.45
CA LEU A 9 -19.81 -11.96 -3.62
C LEU A 9 -20.14 -12.41 -2.18
N ILE A 10 -19.36 -11.92 -1.22
CA ILE A 10 -19.59 -12.15 0.21
C ILE A 10 -20.46 -11.01 0.74
N THR A 11 -21.51 -11.34 1.51
CA THR A 11 -22.39 -10.33 2.09
C THR A 11 -22.63 -10.53 3.58
N GLN A 12 -22.88 -9.44 4.32
CA GLN A 12 -23.17 -9.49 5.76
C GLN A 12 -22.03 -10.12 6.55
N VAL A 13 -20.82 -9.62 6.32
CA VAL A 13 -19.58 -10.13 6.90
C VAL A 13 -18.82 -9.02 7.60
N GLY A 14 -18.20 -9.32 8.74
CA GLY A 14 -17.35 -8.33 9.39
C GLY A 14 -16.26 -8.91 10.25
N VAL A 15 -15.30 -8.05 10.56
CA VAL A 15 -14.16 -8.30 11.45
C VAL A 15 -14.26 -7.34 12.62
N GLU A 16 -14.30 -7.86 13.84
CA GLU A 16 -14.64 -7.03 14.98
C GLU A 16 -14.04 -7.50 16.30
N SER A 17 -13.78 -6.55 17.21
CA SER A 17 -13.27 -6.83 18.55
C SER A 17 -11.93 -7.60 18.57
N LEU A 18 -10.97 -7.17 17.74
CA LEU A 18 -9.67 -7.81 17.60
C LEU A 18 -8.50 -6.84 17.81
N ARG A 19 -7.37 -7.41 18.22
CA ARG A 19 -6.05 -6.79 18.07
C ARG A 19 -5.26 -7.61 17.05
N LEU A 20 -4.83 -6.97 15.97
CA LEU A 20 -4.00 -7.56 14.94
C LEU A 20 -2.60 -6.94 15.02
N GLU A 21 -1.58 -7.79 15.06
CA GLU A 21 -0.19 -7.35 15.20
C GLU A 21 0.68 -8.16 14.24
N SER A 22 1.37 -7.47 13.33
CA SER A 22 2.35 -8.10 12.45
C SER A 22 3.65 -8.35 13.21
N THR A 23 4.23 -9.54 13.07
CA THR A 23 5.58 -9.84 13.56
C THR A 23 6.61 -9.19 12.65
N THR A 24 7.57 -8.47 13.21
CA THR A 24 8.63 -7.75 12.49
C THR A 24 10.01 -8.15 12.97
N ASP A 25 11.04 -7.86 12.18
CA ASP A 25 12.44 -7.92 12.60
C ASP A 25 12.78 -6.73 13.52
N SER A 26 13.04 -7.01 14.80
CA SER A 26 13.37 -5.97 15.80
C SER A 26 14.68 -5.24 15.52
N ASP A 27 15.58 -5.85 14.73
CA ASP A 27 16.88 -5.26 14.38
C ASP A 27 16.78 -4.33 13.16
N ASN A 28 15.60 -4.26 12.52
CA ASN A 28 15.34 -3.41 11.36
C ASN A 28 14.05 -2.61 11.54
N SER A 29 14.15 -1.34 11.92
CA SER A 29 13.00 -0.43 12.06
C SER A 29 12.27 -0.12 10.75
N LYS A 30 12.82 -0.54 9.61
CA LYS A 30 12.23 -0.45 8.28
C LYS A 30 12.00 -1.83 7.65
N ASP A 31 11.81 -2.87 8.46
CA ASP A 31 11.48 -4.20 7.95
C ASP A 31 10.22 -4.14 7.06
N GLU A 32 10.26 -4.85 5.93
CA GLU A 32 9.12 -5.02 5.01
C GLU A 32 8.83 -6.50 4.74
N ASN A 33 9.62 -7.41 5.32
CA ASN A 33 9.45 -8.85 5.21
C ASN A 33 8.47 -9.38 6.27
N HIS A 34 7.30 -8.75 6.35
CA HIS A 34 6.20 -9.12 7.22
C HIS A 34 4.85 -8.81 6.56
N ARG A 35 3.75 -8.74 7.32
CA ARG A 35 2.40 -8.50 6.75
C ARG A 35 2.22 -7.04 6.35
N TRP A 36 1.82 -6.85 5.09
CA TRP A 36 1.54 -5.52 4.53
C TRP A 36 0.11 -5.06 4.80
N VAL A 37 -0.89 -5.92 4.61
CA VAL A 37 -2.30 -5.57 4.82
C VAL A 37 -2.86 -6.42 5.97
N ALA A 38 -3.52 -5.77 6.93
CA ALA A 38 -4.15 -6.46 8.05
C ALA A 38 -5.52 -7.04 7.69
N ILE A 39 -6.40 -6.20 7.16
CA ILE A 39 -7.72 -6.59 6.66
C ILE A 39 -7.84 -6.14 5.21
N ASP A 40 -7.91 -7.13 4.33
CA ASP A 40 -8.11 -6.96 2.91
C ASP A 40 -9.54 -7.37 2.55
N LEU A 41 -10.32 -6.44 2.00
CA LEU A 41 -11.70 -6.68 1.56
C LEU A 41 -11.78 -6.62 0.03
N GLU A 42 -12.14 -7.74 -0.57
CA GLU A 42 -12.40 -7.87 -2.01
C GLU A 42 -13.70 -8.66 -2.23
N ASN A 43 -14.47 -8.29 -3.26
CA ASN A 43 -15.73 -8.96 -3.62
C ASN A 43 -16.72 -9.04 -2.43
N ALA A 44 -16.83 -7.96 -1.67
CA ALA A 44 -17.64 -7.90 -0.45
C ALA A 44 -18.68 -6.77 -0.50
N GLN A 45 -19.86 -7.03 0.08
CA GLN A 45 -20.92 -6.03 0.19
C GLN A 45 -21.64 -6.11 1.54
N ASP A 46 -22.07 -4.98 2.08
CA ASP A 46 -22.66 -4.94 3.44
C ASP A 46 -21.69 -5.52 4.47
N ALA A 47 -20.48 -4.97 4.48
CA ALA A 47 -19.39 -5.44 5.32
C ALA A 47 -19.03 -4.41 6.40
N TRP A 48 -18.39 -4.86 7.47
CA TRP A 48 -17.90 -3.96 8.51
C TRP A 48 -16.56 -4.39 9.12
N VAL A 49 -15.79 -3.40 9.53
CA VAL A 49 -14.61 -3.56 10.40
C VAL A 49 -14.82 -2.65 11.59
N ARG A 50 -14.97 -3.20 12.80
CA ARG A 50 -15.29 -2.37 13.98
C ARG A 50 -14.52 -2.74 15.24
N GLN A 51 -14.08 -1.75 16.00
CA GLN A 51 -13.38 -1.98 17.27
C GLN A 51 -12.13 -2.87 17.09
N VAL A 52 -11.30 -2.53 16.10
CA VAL A 52 -10.05 -3.26 15.79
C VAL A 52 -8.83 -2.36 16.04
N ALA A 53 -7.84 -2.91 16.73
CA ALA A 53 -6.53 -2.29 16.89
C ALA A 53 -5.50 -2.98 15.99
N PHE A 54 -4.71 -2.19 15.26
CA PHE A 54 -3.70 -2.65 14.31
C PHE A 54 -2.32 -2.17 14.72
N ARG A 55 -1.31 -3.05 14.65
CA ARG A 55 0.07 -2.72 15.01
C ARG A 55 1.08 -3.32 14.03
N HIS A 56 2.11 -2.55 13.68
CA HIS A 56 3.27 -2.96 12.85
C HIS A 56 3.00 -3.35 11.39
N PHE A 57 1.85 -3.04 10.79
CA PHE A 57 1.62 -3.36 9.38
C PHE A 57 2.39 -2.41 8.45
N ALA A 58 2.97 -2.94 7.36
CA ALA A 58 3.77 -2.15 6.41
C ALA A 58 2.93 -1.31 5.44
N GLY A 59 1.74 -1.79 5.09
CA GLY A 59 0.82 -1.17 4.14
C GLY A 59 -0.42 -0.63 4.84
N SER A 60 -1.51 -1.39 4.84
CA SER A 60 -2.83 -0.91 5.26
C SER A 60 -3.34 -1.64 6.51
N ALA A 61 -3.96 -0.90 7.41
CA ALA A 61 -4.83 -1.47 8.43
C ALA A 61 -6.09 -2.04 7.78
N VAL A 62 -6.73 -1.25 6.90
CA VAL A 62 -7.87 -1.71 6.10
C VAL A 62 -7.69 -1.27 4.65
N LEU A 63 -7.75 -2.25 3.75
CA LEU A 63 -7.80 -2.05 2.29
C LEU A 63 -9.15 -2.52 1.77
N ALA A 64 -9.91 -1.62 1.16
CA ALA A 64 -11.16 -1.95 0.48
C ALA A 64 -10.99 -1.80 -1.04
N HIS A 65 -10.98 -2.92 -1.75
CA HIS A 65 -10.82 -2.95 -3.21
C HIS A 65 -12.02 -2.35 -3.95
N ALA A 66 -11.86 -2.11 -5.26
CA ALA A 66 -12.89 -1.53 -6.12
C ALA A 66 -14.18 -2.38 -6.20
N THR A 67 -14.08 -3.66 -5.88
CA THR A 67 -15.19 -4.62 -5.82
C THR A 67 -15.98 -4.55 -4.52
N VAL A 68 -15.57 -3.71 -3.56
CA VAL A 68 -16.26 -3.52 -2.28
C VAL A 68 -17.30 -2.42 -2.36
N ARG A 69 -18.47 -2.69 -1.76
CA ARG A 69 -19.58 -1.74 -1.72
C ARG A 69 -20.35 -1.79 -0.39
N ARG A 70 -20.76 -0.64 0.16
CA ARG A 70 -21.48 -0.56 1.46
C ARG A 70 -20.64 -1.18 2.59
N LEU A 71 -19.50 -0.56 2.86
CA LEU A 71 -18.57 -0.92 3.93
C LEU A 71 -18.63 0.14 5.05
N THR A 72 -18.61 -0.29 6.30
CA THR A 72 -18.35 0.58 7.46
C THR A 72 -17.09 0.15 8.19
N VAL A 73 -16.11 1.04 8.30
CA VAL A 73 -14.92 0.88 9.14
C VAL A 73 -15.05 1.87 10.29
N GLU A 74 -15.12 1.39 11.54
CA GLU A 74 -15.39 2.27 12.66
C GLU A 74 -14.66 1.91 13.96
N ASP A 75 -14.36 2.94 14.76
CA ASP A 75 -13.77 2.79 16.09
C ASP A 75 -12.48 1.95 16.05
N CYS A 76 -11.57 2.27 15.13
CA CYS A 76 -10.32 1.53 14.93
C CYS A 76 -9.08 2.39 15.15
N LYS A 77 -7.98 1.77 15.57
CA LYS A 77 -6.68 2.43 15.77
C LYS A 77 -5.57 1.70 15.04
N SER A 78 -4.72 2.42 14.29
CA SER A 78 -3.51 1.89 13.67
C SER A 78 -2.28 2.59 14.23
N THR A 79 -1.42 1.85 14.94
CA THR A 79 -0.26 2.42 15.64
C THR A 79 1.02 1.70 15.28
N GLU A 80 2.14 2.40 15.44
CA GLU A 80 3.49 1.84 15.28
C GLU A 80 3.71 1.07 13.95
N PRO A 81 3.41 1.63 12.77
CA PRO A 81 3.70 0.95 11.50
C PRO A 81 5.21 0.75 11.29
N VAL A 82 5.58 -0.38 10.69
CA VAL A 82 6.99 -0.74 10.37
C VAL A 82 7.09 -0.96 8.87
N SER A 83 7.93 -0.17 8.20
CA SER A 83 8.23 -0.23 6.76
C SER A 83 9.29 0.81 6.40
N GLU A 84 9.75 0.82 5.15
CA GLU A 84 10.36 2.03 4.58
C GLU A 84 9.38 3.20 4.61
N ILE A 85 9.92 4.43 4.55
CA ILE A 85 9.13 5.65 4.40
C ILE A 85 9.13 6.02 2.92
N GLY A 86 8.05 5.70 2.23
CA GLY A 86 7.91 5.93 0.81
C GLY A 86 6.53 5.50 0.30
N ASN A 87 6.21 5.92 -0.92
CA ASN A 87 4.92 5.64 -1.53
C ASN A 87 4.61 4.12 -1.62
N GLU A 88 3.32 3.78 -1.69
CA GLU A 88 2.73 2.43 -1.60
C GLU A 88 2.81 1.75 -0.21
N ARG A 89 3.53 2.33 0.76
CA ARG A 89 3.49 1.91 2.17
C ARG A 89 2.56 2.78 2.97
N ARG A 90 2.09 2.27 4.11
CA ARG A 90 1.33 3.03 5.12
C ARG A 90 0.16 3.84 4.55
N ASN A 91 -0.52 3.28 3.54
CA ASN A 91 -1.84 3.73 3.10
C ASN A 91 -2.84 3.17 4.11
N THR A 92 -2.96 3.81 5.28
CA THR A 92 -3.47 3.18 6.51
C THR A 92 -4.92 2.71 6.39
N PHE A 93 -5.85 3.63 6.09
CA PHE A 93 -7.24 3.34 5.80
C PHE A 93 -7.52 3.71 4.34
N TYR A 94 -7.48 2.70 3.47
CA TYR A 94 -7.45 2.89 2.03
C TYR A 94 -8.67 2.28 1.34
N THR A 95 -9.32 3.07 0.48
CA THR A 95 -10.45 2.58 -0.31
C THR A 95 -10.37 2.91 -1.79
N LEU A 96 -10.63 1.90 -2.62
CA LEU A 96 -10.96 1.98 -4.04
C LEU A 96 -12.47 1.72 -4.28
N GLY A 97 -13.20 1.35 -3.22
CA GLY A 97 -14.59 0.92 -3.27
C GLY A 97 -15.60 2.07 -3.40
N SER A 98 -16.86 1.73 -3.12
CA SER A 98 -17.98 2.68 -3.20
C SER A 98 -18.94 2.56 -2.01
N GLN A 99 -19.60 3.66 -1.66
CA GLN A 99 -20.52 3.70 -0.52
C GLN A 99 -19.84 3.28 0.78
N THR A 100 -18.64 3.77 1.03
CA THR A 100 -17.84 3.42 2.21
C THR A 100 -17.97 4.51 3.27
N LEU A 101 -18.06 4.10 4.54
CA LEU A 101 -17.99 4.97 5.70
C LEU A 101 -16.81 4.56 6.57
N PHE A 102 -15.82 5.43 6.70
CA PHE A 102 -14.70 5.33 7.61
C PHE A 102 -14.93 6.33 8.74
N GLN A 103 -15.09 5.92 9.99
CA GLN A 103 -15.45 6.86 11.04
C GLN A 103 -14.82 6.56 12.40
N ARG A 104 -14.48 7.60 13.16
CA ARG A 104 -13.82 7.46 14.47
C ARG A 104 -12.58 6.58 14.34
N LEU A 105 -11.67 7.01 13.47
CA LEU A 105 -10.42 6.31 13.17
C LEU A 105 -9.23 7.12 13.68
N TYR A 106 -8.26 6.41 14.22
CA TYR A 106 -6.99 6.99 14.65
C TYR A 106 -5.82 6.29 13.96
N ALA A 107 -4.86 7.07 13.45
CA ALA A 107 -3.67 6.56 12.81
C ALA A 107 -2.43 7.34 13.27
N GLU A 108 -1.28 6.66 13.35
CA GLU A 108 0.02 7.26 13.65
C GLU A 108 1.01 6.92 12.54
N HIS A 109 1.85 7.89 12.17
CA HIS A 109 2.97 7.70 11.24
C HIS A 109 2.58 7.08 9.89
N GLY A 110 1.34 7.29 9.43
CA GLY A 110 0.90 6.91 8.10
C GLY A 110 1.64 7.71 7.03
N TYR A 111 1.73 7.14 5.83
CA TYR A 111 2.16 7.89 4.65
C TYR A 111 0.94 8.60 4.08
N HIS A 112 -0.14 7.85 3.83
CA HIS A 112 -1.45 8.38 3.52
C HIS A 112 -2.46 7.75 4.50
N ASP A 113 -2.74 8.44 5.60
CA ASP A 113 -3.56 7.90 6.70
C ASP A 113 -5.01 7.63 6.27
N PHE A 114 -5.60 8.57 5.53
CA PHE A 114 -6.94 8.46 4.96
C PHE A 114 -6.88 8.64 3.45
N ALA A 115 -7.02 7.54 2.71
CA ALA A 115 -6.74 7.52 1.28
C ALA A 115 -7.93 7.02 0.44
N VAL A 116 -8.17 7.69 -0.69
CA VAL A 116 -9.03 7.20 -1.77
C VAL A 116 -8.21 6.97 -3.04
N GLY A 117 -8.48 5.84 -3.69
CA GLY A 117 -7.63 5.30 -4.76
C GLY A 117 -8.17 5.47 -6.17
N TYR A 118 -7.52 4.76 -7.09
CA TYR A 118 -7.78 4.85 -8.52
C TYR A 118 -9.25 4.63 -8.85
N CYS A 119 -9.87 5.62 -9.50
CA CYS A 119 -11.27 5.59 -9.95
C CYS A 119 -12.28 5.16 -8.88
N ALA A 120 -12.03 5.47 -7.60
CA ALA A 120 -12.98 5.16 -6.52
C ALA A 120 -14.31 5.89 -6.78
N ALA A 121 -15.37 5.12 -7.00
CA ALA A 121 -16.63 5.64 -7.55
C ALA A 121 -17.43 6.53 -6.57
N GLY A 122 -17.23 6.33 -5.26
CA GLY A 122 -17.96 7.04 -4.22
C GLY A 122 -19.45 6.67 -4.12
N PRO A 123 -20.24 7.38 -3.29
CA PRO A 123 -19.74 8.31 -2.28
C PRO A 123 -18.90 7.58 -1.22
N ASN A 124 -17.78 8.17 -0.81
CA ASN A 124 -16.89 7.63 0.20
C ASN A 124 -16.66 8.70 1.28
N ALA A 125 -17.01 8.39 2.53
CA ALA A 125 -16.94 9.34 3.64
C ALA A 125 -15.92 8.91 4.69
N PHE A 126 -15.08 9.84 5.12
CA PHE A 126 -14.25 9.76 6.32
C PHE A 126 -14.82 10.76 7.34
N VAL A 127 -15.22 10.30 8.52
CA VAL A 127 -15.99 11.08 9.50
C VAL A 127 -15.37 10.99 10.89
N GLN A 128 -14.88 12.12 11.40
CA GLN A 128 -14.17 12.22 12.67
C GLN A 128 -12.98 11.26 12.75
N CYS A 129 -11.96 11.52 11.95
CA CYS A 129 -10.72 10.76 11.95
C CYS A 129 -9.53 11.66 12.28
N GLU A 130 -8.50 11.10 12.92
CA GLU A 130 -7.34 11.83 13.41
C GLU A 130 -6.06 11.07 13.05
N ALA A 131 -5.13 11.75 12.39
CA ALA A 131 -3.80 11.24 12.06
C ALA A 131 -2.73 12.05 12.80
N GLU A 132 -1.88 11.35 13.54
CA GLU A 132 -0.80 11.92 14.33
C GLU A 132 0.56 11.64 13.66
N GLN A 133 1.41 12.67 13.57
CA GLN A 133 2.76 12.54 12.98
C GLN A 133 2.74 11.95 11.56
N ALA A 134 1.78 12.38 10.74
CA ALA A 134 1.64 11.96 9.35
C ALA A 134 2.91 12.27 8.55
N LEU A 135 3.24 11.41 7.58
CA LEU A 135 4.48 11.49 6.79
C LEU A 135 4.25 12.00 5.35
N SER A 136 3.02 11.92 4.85
CA SER A 136 2.57 12.59 3.64
C SER A 136 1.08 12.99 3.80
N PHE A 137 0.46 13.49 2.74
CA PHE A 137 -0.90 14.03 2.80
C PHE A 137 -1.97 12.93 2.86
N SER A 138 -3.14 13.22 3.46
CA SER A 138 -4.35 12.41 3.28
C SER A 138 -5.27 13.00 2.20
N GLY A 139 -5.96 12.15 1.43
CA GLY A 139 -6.79 12.59 0.30
C GLY A 139 -6.85 11.59 -0.86
N GLY A 140 -6.95 12.10 -2.08
CA GLY A 140 -6.85 11.26 -3.29
C GLY A 140 -5.40 11.02 -3.66
N ILE A 141 -4.98 9.76 -3.57
CA ILE A 141 -3.59 9.37 -3.84
C ILE A 141 -3.38 8.95 -5.30
N ASP A 142 -4.47 8.86 -6.08
CA ASP A 142 -4.48 8.41 -7.48
C ASP A 142 -5.65 9.01 -8.30
N SER A 143 -5.64 8.87 -9.64
CA SER A 143 -6.71 9.35 -10.53
C SER A 143 -7.92 8.43 -10.54
N TRP A 144 -9.17 8.85 -10.61
CA TRP A 144 -9.81 10.08 -10.19
C TRP A 144 -10.97 9.59 -9.30
N ALA A 145 -10.96 9.94 -8.03
CA ALA A 145 -12.05 9.63 -7.10
C ALA A 145 -13.14 10.71 -7.16
N SER A 146 -14.40 10.33 -6.95
CA SER A 146 -15.51 11.29 -6.89
C SER A 146 -16.45 11.05 -5.72
N GLY A 147 -17.10 12.13 -5.24
CA GLY A 147 -18.04 12.05 -4.12
C GLY A 147 -17.36 11.72 -2.78
N VAL A 148 -16.16 12.24 -2.56
CA VAL A 148 -15.41 12.06 -1.31
C VAL A 148 -15.86 13.11 -0.30
N LEU A 149 -16.15 12.68 0.92
CA LEU A 149 -16.45 13.56 2.04
C LEU A 149 -15.39 13.33 3.12
N PHE A 150 -14.58 14.34 3.39
CA PHE A 150 -13.76 14.42 4.59
C PHE A 150 -14.48 15.33 5.57
N ASP A 151 -14.95 14.78 6.69
CA ASP A 151 -15.81 15.44 7.67
C ASP A 151 -15.20 15.33 9.06
N ILE A 152 -14.76 16.45 9.65
CA ILE A 152 -14.04 16.49 10.93
C ILE A 152 -12.74 15.67 10.87
N ILE A 153 -11.94 15.86 9.83
CA ILE A 153 -10.61 15.23 9.75
C ILE A 153 -9.59 16.14 10.43
N LYS A 154 -8.72 15.54 11.26
CA LYS A 154 -7.56 16.21 11.83
C LYS A 154 -6.28 15.54 11.35
N GLU A 155 -5.47 16.28 10.61
CA GLU A 155 -4.19 15.83 10.08
C GLU A 155 -3.04 16.59 10.75
N TYR A 156 -2.30 15.95 11.65
CA TYR A 156 -1.18 16.58 12.34
C TYR A 156 0.14 16.30 11.60
N GLY A 157 0.75 17.38 11.10
CA GLY A 157 2.08 17.36 10.44
C GLY A 157 2.04 17.44 8.92
N GLN A 158 0.89 17.17 8.29
CA GLN A 158 0.77 17.10 6.82
C GLN A 158 -0.50 17.78 6.28
N ALA A 159 -0.68 17.69 4.97
CA ALA A 159 -1.79 18.30 4.26
C ALA A 159 -3.00 17.36 4.14
N LEU A 160 -4.20 17.94 4.04
CA LEU A 160 -5.33 17.29 3.36
C LEU A 160 -5.38 17.80 1.92
N ARG A 161 -5.48 16.92 0.94
CA ARG A 161 -5.33 17.31 -0.47
C ARG A 161 -6.38 16.72 -1.40
N PHE A 162 -7.22 17.61 -1.93
CA PHE A 162 -8.03 17.42 -3.14
C PHE A 162 -7.43 18.27 -4.26
N GLY A 163 -6.58 17.67 -5.09
CA GLY A 163 -5.81 18.41 -6.09
C GLY A 163 -5.26 17.60 -7.25
N ASN A 164 -4.42 18.25 -8.03
CA ASN A 164 -3.66 17.66 -9.13
C ASN A 164 -2.30 17.19 -8.61
N ARG A 165 -1.98 15.90 -8.81
CA ARG A 165 -0.71 15.26 -8.47
C ARG A 165 0.32 15.37 -9.60
N GLU A 166 -0.05 15.98 -10.73
CA GLU A 166 0.81 16.17 -11.89
C GLU A 166 1.44 14.84 -12.35
N GLN A 167 2.77 14.73 -12.30
CA GLN A 167 3.52 13.54 -12.67
C GLN A 167 3.66 12.51 -11.54
N ASP A 168 3.34 12.86 -10.30
CA ASP A 168 3.42 11.94 -9.16
C ASP A 168 2.44 10.77 -9.35
N GLY A 169 2.78 9.60 -8.80
CA GLY A 169 1.96 8.40 -8.94
C GLY A 169 1.80 7.92 -10.38
N GLN A 170 2.85 8.03 -11.20
CA GLN A 170 2.85 7.70 -12.64
C GLN A 170 1.88 8.59 -13.45
N GLY A 171 1.90 9.89 -13.21
CA GLY A 171 0.99 10.81 -13.88
C GLY A 171 -0.44 10.71 -13.36
N ALA A 172 -0.62 10.60 -12.04
CA ALA A 172 -1.93 10.49 -11.42
C ALA A 172 -2.83 11.72 -11.71
N GLY A 173 -2.26 12.88 -12.05
CA GLY A 173 -3.05 14.03 -12.46
C GLY A 173 -4.09 14.44 -11.41
N TRP A 174 -5.28 14.83 -11.85
CA TRP A 174 -6.38 15.20 -10.94
C TRP A 174 -6.90 13.99 -10.15
N ALA A 175 -6.78 14.05 -8.82
CA ALA A 175 -7.04 12.90 -7.96
C ALA A 175 -8.46 12.86 -7.38
N VAL A 176 -9.10 14.00 -7.13
CA VAL A 176 -10.41 14.08 -6.46
C VAL A 176 -11.30 15.15 -7.09
N ALA A 177 -12.58 14.84 -7.27
CA ALA A 177 -13.57 15.81 -7.74
C ALA A 177 -14.99 15.62 -7.18
N ASN A 178 -15.82 16.65 -7.26
CA ASN A 178 -17.18 16.68 -6.70
C ASN A 178 -17.18 16.24 -5.23
N SER A 179 -16.25 16.79 -4.46
CA SER A 179 -15.90 16.32 -3.12
C SER A 179 -15.79 17.46 -2.13
N VAL A 180 -15.99 17.16 -0.85
CA VAL A 180 -16.16 18.15 0.22
C VAL A 180 -15.20 17.89 1.37
N LEU A 181 -14.51 18.95 1.80
CA LEU A 181 -13.81 19.05 3.08
C LEU A 181 -14.72 19.84 4.03
N TRP A 182 -15.14 19.24 5.12
CA TRP A 182 -16.06 19.83 6.09
C TRP A 182 -15.45 19.81 7.48
N GLN A 183 -15.20 20.99 8.05
CA GLN A 183 -14.62 21.16 9.38
C GLN A 183 -13.31 20.39 9.60
N CYS A 184 -12.44 20.40 8.58
CA CYS A 184 -11.15 19.74 8.65
C CYS A 184 -10.07 20.67 9.20
N THR A 185 -9.10 20.09 9.91
CA THR A 185 -7.92 20.78 10.44
C THR A 185 -6.67 20.08 9.94
N ALA A 186 -5.70 20.83 9.41
CA ALA A 186 -4.44 20.28 8.93
C ALA A 186 -3.33 21.35 8.93
N ALA A 187 -2.07 20.96 8.73
CA ALA A 187 -1.01 21.94 8.51
C ALA A 187 -1.27 22.75 7.23
N ARG A 188 -1.83 22.10 6.22
CA ARG A 188 -2.30 22.69 4.95
C ARG A 188 -3.53 21.97 4.43
N VAL A 189 -4.48 22.68 3.84
CA VAL A 189 -5.59 22.09 3.09
C VAL A 189 -5.51 22.59 1.65
N ASP A 190 -5.37 21.65 0.73
CA ASP A 190 -5.41 21.89 -0.72
C ASP A 190 -6.80 21.51 -1.25
N CYS A 191 -7.57 22.50 -1.70
CA CYS A 191 -8.86 22.31 -2.35
C CYS A 191 -8.82 23.00 -3.72
N TYR A 192 -8.58 22.24 -4.77
CA TYR A 192 -8.55 22.73 -6.14
C TYR A 192 -9.83 22.37 -6.89
N GLN A 193 -10.17 23.21 -7.87
CA GLN A 193 -11.25 22.96 -8.82
C GLN A 193 -10.71 22.19 -10.03
N PRO A 194 -11.05 20.89 -10.19
CA PRO A 194 -10.66 20.14 -11.37
C PRO A 194 -11.43 20.64 -12.62
N PRO A 195 -10.90 20.42 -13.84
CA PRO A 195 -11.64 20.71 -15.06
C PRO A 195 -13.02 20.06 -15.03
N THR A 196 -14.05 20.82 -15.41
CA THR A 196 -15.48 20.41 -15.50
C THR A 196 -16.13 19.92 -14.20
N ALA A 197 -15.45 20.00 -13.06
CA ALA A 197 -15.96 19.57 -11.77
C ALA A 197 -15.70 20.64 -10.70
N GLN A 198 -16.09 20.35 -9.45
CA GLN A 198 -15.88 21.26 -8.32
C GLN A 198 -15.48 20.50 -7.07
N ASN A 199 -14.64 21.10 -6.23
CA ASN A 199 -14.45 20.69 -4.85
C ASN A 199 -14.79 21.84 -3.92
N TRP A 200 -15.18 21.52 -2.70
CA TRP A 200 -15.57 22.52 -1.70
C TRP A 200 -14.86 22.29 -0.38
N ALA A 201 -14.55 23.38 0.31
CA ALA A 201 -14.02 23.39 1.66
C ALA A 201 -14.82 24.36 2.54
N PHE A 202 -15.27 23.88 3.70
CA PHE A 202 -16.08 24.64 4.64
C PHE A 202 -15.53 24.49 6.06
N GLY A 203 -15.41 25.59 6.81
CA GLY A 203 -15.04 25.52 8.24
C GLY A 203 -13.63 24.98 8.50
N THR A 204 -12.71 25.13 7.55
CA THR A 204 -11.38 24.50 7.61
C THR A 204 -10.36 25.35 8.35
N TRP A 205 -9.49 24.72 9.13
CA TRP A 205 -8.40 25.36 9.88
C TRP A 205 -7.03 24.89 9.37
N ALA A 206 -6.35 25.71 8.56
CA ALA A 206 -5.06 25.37 7.96
C ALA A 206 -4.38 26.56 7.27
N GLN A 207 -3.21 26.34 6.68
CA GLN A 207 -2.82 27.07 5.47
C GLN A 207 -3.67 26.61 4.28
N PHE A 208 -4.05 27.52 3.39
CA PHE A 208 -4.99 27.23 2.30
C PHE A 208 -4.29 27.25 0.93
N GLY A 209 -4.60 26.26 0.09
CA GLY A 209 -4.12 26.19 -1.29
C GLY A 209 -5.22 25.73 -2.26
N GLY A 210 -5.20 26.26 -3.48
CA GLY A 210 -6.10 25.85 -4.55
C GLY A 210 -7.27 26.79 -4.81
N ASN A 211 -7.91 26.56 -5.95
CA ASN A 211 -8.97 27.39 -6.54
C ASN A 211 -10.36 26.75 -6.47
N GLY A 212 -10.55 25.75 -5.61
CA GLY A 212 -11.87 25.21 -5.28
C GLY A 212 -12.74 26.24 -4.56
N TYR A 213 -13.97 25.86 -4.23
CA TYR A 213 -14.83 26.73 -3.42
C TYR A 213 -14.43 26.68 -1.95
N TRP A 214 -14.39 27.84 -1.31
CA TRP A 214 -14.09 28.00 0.10
C TRP A 214 -15.15 28.86 0.78
N ASP A 215 -15.56 28.48 1.98
CA ASP A 215 -16.43 29.29 2.83
C ASP A 215 -16.13 29.07 4.32
N GLN A 216 -16.28 30.13 5.12
CA GLN A 216 -16.10 30.11 6.58
C GLN A 216 -14.76 29.48 7.04
N SER A 217 -13.66 29.74 6.33
CA SER A 217 -12.32 29.28 6.74
C SER A 217 -11.90 29.91 8.07
N ASN A 218 -11.25 29.11 8.94
CA ASN A 218 -10.90 29.46 10.32
C ASN A 218 -12.10 29.79 11.22
N GLU A 219 -13.25 29.18 10.95
CA GLU A 219 -14.44 29.25 11.78
C GLU A 219 -14.94 27.83 12.11
N ASN A 220 -15.66 27.66 13.21
CA ASN A 220 -16.45 26.46 13.42
C ASN A 220 -17.87 26.71 12.90
N ILE A 221 -18.40 25.76 12.15
CA ILE A 221 -19.68 25.90 11.45
C ILE A 221 -20.70 24.87 11.93
N THR A 222 -21.98 25.18 11.70
CA THR A 222 -23.11 24.29 11.98
C THR A 222 -23.74 23.84 10.66
N PRO A 223 -24.07 22.55 10.48
CA PRO A 223 -23.91 21.44 11.43
C PRO A 223 -22.46 21.03 11.65
N ARG A 224 -22.19 20.44 12.83
CA ARG A 224 -20.81 20.01 13.14
C ARG A 224 -20.30 18.94 12.18
N SER A 225 -21.15 18.00 11.78
CA SER A 225 -20.85 17.00 10.76
C SER A 225 -21.88 17.09 9.64
N LEU A 226 -21.40 17.24 8.41
CA LEU A 226 -22.24 17.20 7.23
C LEU A 226 -22.83 15.80 7.02
N TYR A 227 -22.03 14.75 7.23
CA TYR A 227 -22.49 13.36 7.12
C TYR A 227 -23.66 13.07 8.05
N TYR A 228 -23.56 13.44 9.33
CA TYR A 228 -24.62 13.19 10.31
C TYR A 228 -25.84 14.09 10.11
N ALA A 229 -25.67 15.31 9.60
CA ALA A 229 -26.80 16.14 9.18
C ALA A 229 -27.59 15.47 8.05
N GLN A 230 -26.91 15.03 6.99
CA GLN A 230 -27.53 14.30 5.87
C GLN A 230 -28.14 12.96 6.31
N LEU A 231 -27.51 12.25 7.25
CA LEU A 231 -28.09 11.04 7.82
C LEU A 231 -29.40 11.35 8.55
N THR A 232 -29.42 12.42 9.35
CA THR A 232 -30.61 12.87 10.08
C THR A 232 -31.73 13.28 9.13
N GLU A 233 -31.43 14.00 8.06
CA GLU A 233 -32.42 14.32 7.01
C GLU A 233 -33.00 13.06 6.36
N ARG A 234 -32.17 12.02 6.16
CA ARG A 234 -32.59 10.78 5.51
C ARG A 234 -33.41 9.85 6.41
N VAL A 235 -33.07 9.72 7.69
CA VAL A 235 -33.68 8.71 8.60
C VAL A 235 -34.30 9.29 9.87
N GLY A 236 -34.36 10.62 10.01
CA GLY A 236 -34.93 11.32 11.16
C GLY A 236 -34.25 10.94 12.48
N ASP A 237 -35.07 10.77 13.52
CA ASP A 237 -34.61 10.47 14.87
C ASP A 237 -33.78 9.18 14.99
N ALA A 238 -33.91 8.24 14.04
CA ALA A 238 -33.09 7.03 14.01
C ALA A 238 -31.59 7.33 13.84
N ALA A 239 -31.23 8.52 13.35
CA ALA A 239 -29.84 8.97 13.24
C ALA A 239 -29.21 9.25 14.61
N LYS A 240 -29.98 9.63 15.63
CA LYS A 240 -29.46 10.02 16.96
C LYS A 240 -28.66 8.91 17.63
N ALA A 241 -29.13 7.66 17.52
CA ALA A 241 -28.44 6.48 18.06
C ALA A 241 -27.13 6.16 17.31
N ARG A 242 -26.96 6.68 16.09
CA ARG A 242 -25.80 6.44 15.23
C ARG A 242 -24.80 7.59 15.27
N ALA A 243 -25.25 8.79 15.65
CA ALA A 243 -24.45 10.02 15.70
C ALA A 243 -23.55 10.07 16.94
N VAL A 244 -22.44 9.32 16.88
CA VAL A 244 -21.40 9.34 17.91
C VAL A 244 -20.27 10.24 17.42
N LEU A 245 -20.15 11.42 18.04
CA LEU A 245 -19.06 12.36 17.82
C LEU A 245 -18.38 12.70 19.16
N LEU A 246 -17.06 12.82 19.17
CA LEU A 246 -16.26 13.35 20.27
C LEU A 246 -16.86 14.69 20.75
N PRO A 247 -17.33 14.83 21.99
CA PRO A 247 -17.94 16.08 22.45
C PRO A 247 -16.92 17.22 22.41
N VAL A 248 -17.34 18.38 21.89
CA VAL A 248 -16.54 19.60 21.93
C VAL A 248 -17.26 20.57 22.87
N PRO A 249 -16.57 21.13 23.87
CA PRO A 249 -17.14 22.20 24.69
C PRO A 249 -17.60 23.36 23.80
N THR A 250 -18.67 24.04 24.19
CA THR A 250 -19.22 25.19 23.46
C THR A 250 -18.16 26.27 23.20
N GLU A 251 -18.29 27.00 22.09
CA GLU A 251 -17.38 28.09 21.74
C GLU A 251 -17.18 29.09 22.88
N ALA A 252 -15.91 29.39 23.16
CA ALA A 252 -15.54 30.50 24.03
C ALA A 252 -15.43 31.77 23.17
N SER A 253 -16.12 32.83 23.58
CA SER A 253 -15.93 34.17 23.00
C SER A 253 -14.47 34.58 23.09
N SER A 254 -13.95 35.29 22.08
CA SER A 254 -12.62 35.93 22.12
C SER A 254 -12.51 37.02 23.19
N SER A 255 -13.63 37.43 23.80
CA SER A 255 -13.72 38.34 24.94
C SER A 255 -14.75 37.82 25.95
N PRO A 256 -14.43 36.76 26.71
CA PRO A 256 -15.35 36.17 27.67
C PRO A 256 -15.51 37.08 28.90
N LYS A 257 -16.70 37.08 29.52
CA LYS A 257 -16.89 37.73 30.83
C LYS A 257 -15.94 37.10 31.85
N VAL A 258 -15.49 37.86 32.85
CA VAL A 258 -14.52 37.41 33.87
C VAL A 258 -14.91 36.06 34.50
N ALA A 259 -16.18 35.87 34.87
CA ALA A 259 -16.65 34.61 35.45
C ALA A 259 -16.52 33.41 34.48
N VAL A 260 -16.78 33.63 33.19
CA VAL A 260 -16.60 32.60 32.15
C VAL A 260 -15.10 32.30 31.96
N ALA A 261 -14.25 33.32 31.95
CA ALA A 261 -12.79 33.15 31.85
C ALA A 261 -12.20 32.39 33.06
N GLN A 262 -12.69 32.67 34.27
CA GLN A 262 -12.31 31.96 35.49
C GLN A 262 -12.72 30.49 35.43
N GLU A 263 -13.93 30.22 34.94
CA GLU A 263 -14.41 28.85 34.76
C GLU A 263 -13.59 28.10 33.69
N LEU A 264 -13.32 28.71 32.54
CA LEU A 264 -12.47 28.12 31.50
C LEU A 264 -11.03 27.87 32.00
N THR A 265 -10.48 28.77 32.81
CA THR A 265 -9.18 28.58 33.49
C THR A 265 -9.22 27.41 34.48
N ARG A 266 -10.33 27.24 35.20
CA ARG A 266 -10.49 26.09 36.11
C ARG A 266 -10.60 24.78 35.34
N LEU A 267 -11.28 24.78 34.19
CA LEU A 267 -11.42 23.60 33.33
C LEU A 267 -10.12 23.24 32.60
N SER A 268 -9.23 24.21 32.33
CA SER A 268 -8.00 23.99 31.54
C SER A 268 -6.97 23.08 32.18
N VAL A 269 -7.07 22.82 33.50
CA VAL A 269 -6.22 21.82 34.17
C VAL A 269 -6.60 20.38 33.82
N THR A 270 -7.79 20.18 33.23
CA THR A 270 -8.26 18.88 32.78
C THR A 270 -7.95 18.73 31.29
N PRO A 271 -7.26 17.66 30.86
CA PRO A 271 -7.04 17.39 29.45
C PRO A 271 -8.36 17.34 28.67
N ALA A 272 -8.36 17.89 27.46
CA ALA A 272 -9.50 17.79 26.57
C ALA A 272 -9.78 16.32 26.19
N PRO A 273 -11.06 15.93 25.96
CA PRO A 273 -11.37 14.62 25.40
C PRO A 273 -10.62 14.37 24.09
N THR A 274 -10.04 13.18 23.93
CA THR A 274 -9.32 12.78 22.72
C THR A 274 -10.13 11.79 21.90
N LEU A 275 -9.88 11.74 20.59
CA LEU A 275 -10.52 10.74 19.73
C LEU A 275 -10.10 9.32 20.14
N THR A 276 -8.84 9.13 20.55
CA THR A 276 -8.34 7.85 21.05
C THR A 276 -9.13 7.35 22.27
N ALA A 277 -9.40 8.21 23.25
CA ALA A 277 -10.21 7.85 24.42
C ALA A 277 -11.67 7.54 24.04
N LEU A 278 -12.22 8.24 23.04
CA LEU A 278 -13.55 7.91 22.51
C LEU A 278 -13.54 6.50 21.90
N ILE A 279 -12.55 6.16 21.08
CA ILE A 279 -12.40 4.84 20.45
C ILE A 279 -12.19 3.75 21.50
N ASP A 280 -11.34 3.99 22.51
CA ASP A 280 -11.08 3.03 23.60
C ASP A 280 -12.35 2.72 24.42
N ALA A 281 -13.26 3.69 24.54
CA ALA A 281 -14.56 3.49 25.17
C ALA A 281 -15.62 2.83 24.27
N ALA A 282 -15.29 2.50 23.00
CA ALA A 282 -16.27 1.98 22.04
C ALA A 282 -16.87 0.63 22.47
N ALA A 283 -16.07 -0.30 23.00
CA ALA A 283 -16.56 -1.60 23.46
C ALA A 283 -17.58 -1.48 24.61
N SER A 284 -17.47 -0.45 25.44
CA SER A 284 -18.44 -0.16 26.50
C SER A 284 -19.71 0.52 25.95
N ARG A 285 -19.55 1.41 24.97
CA ARG A 285 -20.66 2.16 24.35
C ARG A 285 -21.49 1.29 23.39
N GLN A 286 -20.84 0.37 22.69
CA GLN A 286 -21.44 -0.60 21.78
C GLN A 286 -20.80 -1.98 21.99
N PRO A 287 -21.26 -2.74 23.00
CA PRO A 287 -20.71 -4.06 23.29
C PRO A 287 -20.99 -5.06 22.17
N ILE A 288 -19.97 -5.86 21.85
CA ILE A 288 -20.05 -6.94 20.86
C ILE A 288 -20.22 -8.27 21.61
N PRO A 289 -21.26 -9.07 21.32
CA PRO A 289 -21.44 -10.37 21.96
C PRO A 289 -20.29 -11.33 21.61
N THR A 290 -19.52 -11.74 22.62
CA THR A 290 -18.41 -12.71 22.47
C THR A 290 -18.78 -14.13 22.86
N GLN A 291 -19.93 -14.33 23.51
CA GLN A 291 -20.43 -15.66 23.83
C GLN A 291 -21.03 -16.32 22.59
N ASN A 292 -20.45 -17.44 22.16
CA ASN A 292 -21.03 -18.29 21.13
C ASN A 292 -20.93 -19.77 21.54
N SER A 293 -21.77 -20.60 20.91
CA SER A 293 -21.75 -22.06 21.03
C SER A 293 -20.97 -22.73 19.90
N ALA A 294 -20.23 -21.96 19.09
CA ALA A 294 -19.49 -22.49 17.96
C ALA A 294 -18.32 -23.37 18.45
N PRO A 295 -18.02 -24.46 17.74
CA PRO A 295 -16.85 -25.27 18.06
C PRO A 295 -15.57 -24.44 17.86
N THR A 296 -14.60 -24.60 18.77
CA THR A 296 -13.27 -24.00 18.61
C THR A 296 -12.56 -24.58 17.38
N ILE A 297 -11.57 -23.87 16.84
CA ILE A 297 -10.79 -24.36 15.70
C ILE A 297 -10.13 -25.72 15.98
N ASP A 298 -9.73 -25.96 17.24
CA ASP A 298 -9.18 -27.23 17.71
C ASP A 298 -10.19 -28.39 17.61
N LYS A 299 -11.49 -28.09 17.79
CA LYS A 299 -12.58 -29.07 17.66
C LYS A 299 -13.00 -29.31 16.21
N LEU A 300 -12.81 -28.34 15.32
CA LEU A 300 -13.17 -28.46 13.92
C LEU A 300 -12.21 -29.36 13.13
N GLY A 301 -10.97 -29.51 13.61
CA GLY A 301 -9.93 -30.29 12.95
C GLY A 301 -9.51 -29.68 11.62
N ILE A 302 -8.30 -29.14 11.53
CA ILE A 302 -7.78 -28.62 10.26
C ILE A 302 -7.44 -29.81 9.38
N LYS A 303 -8.21 -30.01 8.28
CA LYS A 303 -7.88 -31.03 7.29
C LYS A 303 -6.52 -30.68 6.67
N THR A 304 -5.52 -31.50 6.91
CA THR A 304 -4.23 -31.37 6.24
C THR A 304 -4.46 -31.52 4.73
N PRO A 305 -4.13 -30.51 3.91
CA PRO A 305 -4.23 -30.65 2.47
C PRO A 305 -3.37 -31.83 2.02
N THR A 306 -3.90 -32.67 1.13
CA THR A 306 -3.08 -33.71 0.51
C THR A 306 -1.98 -33.04 -0.32
N ALA A 307 -0.73 -33.45 -0.09
CA ALA A 307 0.38 -32.93 -0.87
C ALA A 307 0.15 -33.21 -2.37
N PRO A 308 0.24 -32.19 -3.25
CA PRO A 308 0.08 -32.41 -4.68
C PRO A 308 1.20 -33.32 -5.20
N ALA A 309 0.85 -34.19 -6.15
CA ALA A 309 1.82 -35.08 -6.77
C ALA A 309 2.76 -34.31 -7.70
N SER A 310 4.06 -34.55 -7.59
CA SER A 310 5.06 -34.02 -8.51
C SER A 310 5.09 -34.84 -9.81
N ALA A 311 5.37 -34.16 -10.92
CA ALA A 311 5.75 -34.80 -12.16
C ALA A 311 7.09 -35.54 -12.00
N PRO A 312 7.42 -36.48 -12.92
CA PRO A 312 8.73 -37.12 -12.93
C PRO A 312 9.90 -36.12 -12.90
N ALA A 313 11.02 -36.56 -12.31
CA ALA A 313 12.20 -35.73 -12.14
C ALA A 313 12.70 -35.13 -13.46
N MET A 314 13.05 -33.85 -13.42
CA MET A 314 13.65 -33.13 -14.54
C MET A 314 15.12 -33.51 -14.69
N ARG A 315 15.55 -33.81 -15.91
CA ARG A 315 16.95 -34.15 -16.25
C ARG A 315 17.35 -33.49 -17.56
N VAL A 316 18.65 -33.25 -17.73
CA VAL A 316 19.24 -32.94 -19.03
C VAL A 316 19.86 -34.22 -19.58
N VAL A 317 19.35 -34.73 -20.70
CA VAL A 317 19.84 -35.95 -21.35
C VAL A 317 20.26 -35.58 -22.77
N ARG A 318 21.54 -35.74 -23.09
CA ARG A 318 22.11 -35.42 -24.42
C ARG A 318 21.76 -34.00 -24.91
N GLY A 319 21.76 -33.02 -23.99
CA GLY A 319 21.51 -31.61 -24.31
C GLY A 319 20.03 -31.21 -24.41
N VAL A 320 19.09 -32.12 -24.17
CA VAL A 320 17.66 -31.81 -24.12
C VAL A 320 17.09 -31.98 -22.71
N VAL A 321 16.12 -31.14 -22.35
CA VAL A 321 15.43 -31.21 -21.06
C VAL A 321 14.28 -32.22 -21.15
N VAL A 322 14.27 -33.20 -20.24
CA VAL A 322 13.24 -34.23 -20.13
C VAL A 322 12.65 -34.25 -18.72
N ARG A 323 11.38 -34.65 -18.59
CA ARG A 323 10.78 -35.06 -17.31
C ARG A 323 10.41 -36.54 -17.36
N GLY A 324 11.11 -37.35 -16.57
CA GLY A 324 11.08 -38.80 -16.75
C GLY A 324 11.65 -39.14 -18.13
N GLU A 325 10.87 -39.83 -18.96
CA GLU A 325 11.25 -40.16 -20.36
C GLU A 325 10.63 -39.20 -21.39
N ALA A 326 9.82 -38.23 -20.96
CA ALA A 326 9.14 -37.30 -21.85
C ALA A 326 10.01 -36.06 -22.15
N LEU A 327 10.14 -35.72 -23.43
CA LEU A 327 10.78 -34.49 -23.88
C LEU A 327 9.91 -33.28 -23.53
N MET A 328 10.53 -32.22 -23.00
CA MET A 328 9.84 -30.96 -22.73
C MET A 328 9.70 -30.14 -24.03
N LEU A 329 8.54 -30.22 -24.67
CA LEU A 329 8.23 -29.55 -25.94
C LEU A 329 7.21 -28.43 -25.75
N GLY A 330 7.58 -27.20 -26.12
CA GLY A 330 6.67 -26.05 -26.10
C GLY A 330 7.41 -24.73 -26.21
N GLN A 331 6.71 -23.63 -25.92
CA GLN A 331 7.26 -22.28 -25.98
C GLN A 331 8.09 -21.94 -24.73
N ARG A 332 9.04 -21.03 -24.91
CA ARG A 332 9.74 -20.32 -23.83
C ARG A 332 9.12 -18.92 -23.68
N GLN A 333 8.79 -18.53 -22.46
CA GLN A 333 8.29 -17.20 -22.12
C GLN A 333 9.34 -16.45 -21.32
N GLU A 334 9.63 -15.21 -21.68
CA GLU A 334 10.46 -14.29 -20.90
C GLU A 334 9.59 -13.37 -20.04
N VAL A 335 10.13 -12.95 -18.89
CA VAL A 335 9.50 -11.96 -18.01
C VAL A 335 9.92 -10.53 -18.41
N PRO A 336 9.06 -9.51 -18.19
CA PRO A 336 9.43 -8.12 -18.43
C PRO A 336 10.47 -7.63 -17.40
N TRP A 337 11.49 -6.91 -17.85
CA TRP A 337 12.57 -6.44 -16.97
C TRP A 337 12.20 -5.20 -16.14
N TRP A 338 11.37 -4.33 -16.70
CA TRP A 338 10.94 -3.09 -16.04
C TRP A 338 9.57 -2.60 -16.54
N ASN A 339 9.17 -2.93 -17.79
CA ASN A 339 7.97 -2.41 -18.45
C ASN A 339 6.67 -3.09 -18.00
N GLY A 340 5.96 -2.46 -17.06
CA GLY A 340 4.70 -2.97 -16.50
C GLY A 340 3.85 -1.86 -15.90
N SER A 341 2.59 -2.14 -15.57
CA SER A 341 1.76 -1.16 -14.87
C SER A 341 0.68 -1.88 -14.09
N ALA A 342 0.40 -1.40 -12.87
CA ALA A 342 -0.71 -1.89 -12.04
C ALA A 342 -2.06 -1.29 -12.47
N ARG A 343 -2.08 -0.44 -13.50
CA ARG A 343 -3.28 0.22 -14.00
C ARG A 343 -4.26 -0.79 -14.59
N PRO A 344 -5.57 -0.72 -14.27
CA PRO A 344 -6.56 -1.68 -14.76
C PRO A 344 -6.56 -1.89 -16.28
N TYR A 345 -6.33 -0.82 -17.05
CA TYR A 345 -6.27 -0.90 -18.52
C TYR A 345 -5.04 -1.62 -19.07
N PHE A 346 -3.97 -1.79 -18.28
CA PHE A 346 -2.76 -2.52 -18.67
C PHE A 346 -2.83 -4.00 -18.29
N LEU A 347 -3.62 -4.39 -17.28
CA LEU A 347 -3.71 -5.77 -16.81
C LEU A 347 -4.08 -6.82 -17.88
N PRO A 348 -4.92 -6.52 -18.89
CA PRO A 348 -5.25 -7.47 -19.96
C PRO A 348 -4.03 -7.96 -20.77
N GLN A 349 -3.04 -7.10 -20.94
CA GLN A 349 -1.83 -7.35 -21.76
C GLN A 349 -0.59 -7.65 -20.93
N ALA A 350 -0.71 -7.66 -19.59
CA ALA A 350 0.43 -7.85 -18.71
C ALA A 350 1.05 -9.24 -18.88
N LYS A 351 2.39 -9.27 -18.98
CA LYS A 351 3.17 -10.50 -19.02
C LYS A 351 3.39 -11.06 -17.60
N PRO A 352 3.47 -12.39 -17.47
CA PRO A 352 3.77 -13.06 -16.21
C PRO A 352 5.12 -12.59 -15.63
N HIS A 353 5.20 -12.42 -14.30
CA HIS A 353 6.47 -12.18 -13.61
C HIS A 353 6.46 -12.80 -12.21
N VAL A 354 7.44 -13.65 -11.89
CA VAL A 354 7.43 -14.42 -10.62
C VAL A 354 7.63 -13.51 -9.42
N THR A 355 8.51 -12.50 -9.52
CA THR A 355 8.85 -11.62 -8.38
C THR A 355 8.37 -10.17 -8.58
N ARG A 356 7.29 -9.97 -9.35
CA ARG A 356 6.60 -8.67 -9.39
C ARG A 356 5.72 -8.57 -8.15
N PHE A 357 5.81 -7.44 -7.46
CA PHE A 357 5.04 -7.15 -6.27
C PHE A 357 4.24 -5.86 -6.46
N VAL A 358 2.94 -5.95 -6.18
CA VAL A 358 2.03 -4.80 -6.08
C VAL A 358 1.37 -4.89 -4.71
N PRO A 359 1.73 -4.02 -3.74
CA PRO A 359 1.25 -4.10 -2.37
C PRO A 359 -0.27 -4.21 -2.25
N GLY A 360 -0.77 -5.29 -1.65
CA GLY A 360 -2.21 -5.51 -1.45
C GLY A 360 -2.99 -5.94 -2.69
N PHE A 361 -2.35 -6.14 -3.85
CA PHE A 361 -3.02 -6.53 -5.09
C PHE A 361 -2.44 -7.82 -5.67
N THR A 362 -3.29 -8.83 -5.86
CA THR A 362 -2.91 -10.14 -6.43
C THR A 362 -3.66 -10.40 -7.73
N GLY A 363 -2.99 -10.98 -8.72
CA GLY A 363 -3.57 -11.33 -10.03
C GLY A 363 -2.62 -11.05 -11.19
N ARG A 364 -3.08 -11.32 -12.42
CA ARG A 364 -2.28 -11.13 -13.64
C ARG A 364 -1.88 -9.66 -13.78
N GLY A 365 -0.56 -9.40 -13.86
CA GLY A 365 -0.03 -8.05 -14.00
C GLY A 365 0.13 -7.26 -12.70
N LEU A 366 -0.41 -7.81 -11.60
CA LEU A 366 -0.24 -7.31 -10.23
C LEU A 366 0.82 -8.18 -9.54
N THR A 367 0.64 -8.52 -8.25
CA THR A 367 1.37 -9.67 -7.68
C THR A 367 0.80 -10.95 -8.28
N ASP A 368 1.50 -11.59 -9.22
CA ASP A 368 0.97 -12.76 -9.92
C ASP A 368 0.63 -13.91 -8.95
N ASP A 369 -0.59 -14.45 -9.02
CA ASP A 369 -0.95 -15.72 -8.37
C ASP A 369 -0.25 -16.88 -9.11
N LEU A 370 0.75 -17.51 -8.49
CA LEU A 370 1.62 -18.45 -9.20
C LEU A 370 0.88 -19.72 -9.63
N ALA A 371 -0.16 -20.14 -8.90
CA ALA A 371 -0.96 -21.30 -9.29
C ALA A 371 -1.70 -21.02 -10.61
N SER A 372 -2.45 -19.92 -10.67
CA SER A 372 -3.18 -19.48 -11.86
C SER A 372 -2.25 -19.12 -13.02
N MET A 373 -1.12 -18.49 -12.72
CA MET A 373 -0.06 -18.17 -13.69
C MET A 373 0.48 -19.44 -14.35
N THR A 374 0.85 -20.46 -13.57
CA THR A 374 1.38 -21.72 -14.11
C THR A 374 0.32 -22.52 -14.87
N ASP A 375 -0.95 -22.45 -14.48
CA ASP A 375 -2.05 -23.02 -15.28
C ASP A 375 -2.18 -22.33 -16.64
N SER A 376 -2.08 -21.00 -16.67
CA SER A 376 -2.08 -20.22 -17.90
C SER A 376 -0.88 -20.54 -18.81
N LEU A 377 0.30 -20.81 -18.24
CA LEU A 377 1.47 -21.24 -19.02
C LEU A 377 1.18 -22.57 -19.74
N ARG A 378 0.64 -23.57 -19.02
CA ARG A 378 0.27 -24.86 -19.61
C ARG A 378 -0.78 -24.74 -20.71
N LEU A 379 -1.84 -23.98 -20.46
CA LEU A 379 -2.92 -23.76 -21.43
C LEU A 379 -2.43 -23.12 -22.73
N ARG A 380 -1.37 -22.31 -22.65
CA ARG A 380 -0.74 -21.64 -23.81
C ARG A 380 0.42 -22.43 -24.43
N ASN A 381 0.63 -23.68 -24.00
CA ASN A 381 1.75 -24.52 -24.43
C ASN A 381 3.13 -23.86 -24.18
N VAL A 382 3.26 -23.11 -23.08
CA VAL A 382 4.53 -22.60 -22.56
C VAL A 382 5.08 -23.60 -21.56
N VAL A 383 6.28 -24.12 -21.81
CA VAL A 383 6.93 -25.13 -20.97
C VAL A 383 8.07 -24.57 -20.13
N ALA A 384 8.64 -23.43 -20.51
CA ALA A 384 9.75 -22.81 -19.81
C ALA A 384 9.50 -21.32 -19.57
N LEU A 385 9.74 -20.86 -18.34
CA LEU A 385 9.77 -19.44 -17.99
C LEU A 385 11.23 -19.02 -17.76
N SER A 386 11.70 -18.04 -18.53
CA SER A 386 13.00 -17.38 -18.32
C SER A 386 12.79 -16.18 -17.40
N HIS A 387 13.44 -16.22 -16.25
CA HIS A 387 13.29 -15.24 -15.18
C HIS A 387 14.63 -14.58 -14.86
N ASN A 388 14.59 -13.26 -14.72
CA ASN A 388 15.62 -12.45 -14.06
C ASN A 388 14.93 -11.55 -13.03
N TYR A 389 15.70 -11.02 -12.08
CA TYR A 389 15.20 -9.94 -11.24
C TYR A 389 15.04 -8.64 -12.06
N GLY A 390 14.26 -7.69 -11.56
CA GLY A 390 13.98 -6.43 -12.27
C GLY A 390 15.24 -5.65 -12.62
N LEU A 391 15.23 -4.96 -13.77
CA LEU A 391 16.31 -4.03 -14.12
C LEU A 391 16.41 -2.91 -13.09
N TRP A 392 15.25 -2.46 -12.60
CA TRP A 392 15.10 -1.53 -11.50
C TRP A 392 14.03 -2.04 -10.54
N TYR A 393 14.15 -1.63 -9.28
CA TYR A 393 13.18 -1.95 -8.25
C TYR A 393 11.79 -1.35 -8.54
N GLU A 394 11.75 -0.11 -9.05
CA GLU A 394 10.55 0.70 -9.17
C GLU A 394 10.54 1.51 -10.48
N ARG A 395 9.39 2.09 -10.81
CA ARG A 395 9.05 2.57 -12.16
C ARG A 395 9.51 3.99 -12.51
N ARG A 396 9.94 4.84 -11.56
CA ARG A 396 10.45 6.18 -11.90
C ARG A 396 11.65 6.11 -12.84
N ARG A 397 12.45 5.04 -12.75
CA ARG A 397 13.62 4.80 -13.61
C ARG A 397 13.30 4.36 -15.03
N ASP A 398 12.02 4.23 -15.38
CA ASP A 398 11.58 4.13 -16.78
C ASP A 398 12.10 5.29 -17.66
N ASP A 399 12.35 6.46 -17.06
CA ASP A 399 12.97 7.62 -17.71
C ASP A 399 14.40 7.36 -18.23
N HIS A 400 15.02 6.23 -17.85
CA HIS A 400 16.39 5.86 -18.21
C HIS A 400 17.44 6.90 -17.78
N GLU A 401 17.21 7.59 -16.66
CA GLU A 401 18.14 8.59 -16.15
C GLU A 401 19.11 8.06 -15.09
N ARG A 402 20.22 8.76 -14.88
CA ARG A 402 21.29 8.41 -13.91
C ARG A 402 21.17 9.18 -12.59
N ILE A 403 20.20 10.08 -12.49
CA ILE A 403 20.05 11.02 -11.38
C ILE A 403 19.63 10.33 -10.08
N GLN A 404 20.08 10.87 -8.95
CA GLN A 404 19.57 10.48 -7.65
C GLN A 404 18.10 10.93 -7.52
N ARG A 405 17.24 10.08 -6.96
CA ARG A 405 15.86 10.45 -6.65
C ARG A 405 15.84 11.31 -5.38
N MET A 406 14.94 12.29 -5.36
CA MET A 406 14.86 13.26 -4.25
C MET A 406 14.33 12.62 -2.95
N ASP A 407 13.55 11.55 -3.08
CA ASP A 407 12.82 10.91 -1.99
C ASP A 407 12.42 9.46 -2.33
N GLY A 408 11.73 8.82 -1.39
CA GLY A 408 11.16 7.48 -1.50
C GLY A 408 9.78 7.43 -2.18
N GLU A 409 9.37 8.41 -3.00
CA GLU A 409 8.11 8.39 -3.78
C GLU A 409 8.16 7.36 -4.93
N VAL A 410 8.39 6.10 -4.60
CA VAL A 410 8.53 4.98 -5.54
C VAL A 410 7.20 4.62 -6.20
N TRP A 411 7.27 4.03 -7.40
CA TRP A 411 6.08 3.72 -8.19
C TRP A 411 5.93 2.21 -8.44
N ALA A 412 4.81 1.61 -8.01
CA ALA A 412 4.50 0.20 -8.26
C ALA A 412 4.00 -0.06 -9.70
N PRO A 413 4.24 -1.24 -10.30
CA PRO A 413 4.72 -2.46 -9.67
C PRO A 413 6.19 -2.43 -9.28
N PHE A 414 6.50 -3.03 -8.14
CA PHE A 414 7.87 -3.28 -7.74
C PHE A 414 8.38 -4.58 -8.37
N TYR A 415 9.57 -4.53 -8.93
CA TYR A 415 10.27 -5.70 -9.42
C TYR A 415 11.33 -6.07 -8.38
N GLU A 416 10.94 -6.93 -7.46
CA GLU A 416 11.74 -7.23 -6.27
C GLU A 416 13.10 -7.81 -6.66
N LEU A 417 14.11 -7.40 -5.89
CA LEU A 417 15.51 -7.75 -6.08
C LEU A 417 15.92 -8.86 -5.09
N PRO A 418 16.96 -9.66 -5.41
CA PRO A 418 17.35 -10.81 -4.60
C PRO A 418 17.96 -10.46 -3.22
N PHE A 419 18.32 -9.19 -2.99
CA PHE A 419 18.96 -8.71 -1.76
C PHE A 419 17.97 -7.90 -0.92
N ALA A 420 18.04 -8.05 0.40
CA ALA A 420 17.18 -7.32 1.31
C ALA A 420 17.65 -5.87 1.48
N ARG A 421 16.68 -4.96 1.69
CA ARG A 421 16.95 -3.62 2.23
C ARG A 421 17.44 -3.74 3.67
N SER A 422 18.40 -2.91 4.05
CA SER A 422 19.07 -2.96 5.36
C SER A 422 18.38 -2.12 6.42
N GLY A 423 17.48 -1.21 6.02
CA GLY A 423 16.95 -0.16 6.88
C GLY A 423 17.93 1.00 7.15
N GLN A 424 19.18 0.89 6.68
CA GLN A 424 20.25 1.83 6.98
C GLN A 424 20.62 2.70 5.79
N GLY A 425 20.93 3.97 6.08
CA GLY A 425 21.31 4.96 5.07
C GLY A 425 20.22 5.20 4.03
N GLN A 426 20.59 5.86 2.94
CA GLN A 426 19.74 6.11 1.78
C GLN A 426 20.47 5.69 0.51
N ALA A 427 19.78 4.94 -0.35
CA ALA A 427 20.23 4.53 -1.67
C ALA A 427 19.86 5.58 -2.73
N TRP A 428 20.28 5.36 -3.97
CA TRP A 428 20.11 6.29 -5.08
C TRP A 428 18.64 6.51 -5.49
N ASP A 429 17.77 5.57 -5.12
CA ASP A 429 16.32 5.61 -5.33
C ASP A 429 15.54 6.24 -4.16
N GLY A 430 16.22 6.69 -3.11
CA GLY A 430 15.62 7.38 -1.96
C GLY A 430 15.13 6.46 -0.83
N LEU A 431 15.16 5.13 -0.99
CA LEU A 431 14.87 4.14 0.07
C LEU A 431 16.17 3.73 0.80
N SER A 432 16.11 2.84 1.79
CA SER A 432 17.35 2.40 2.48
C SER A 432 18.29 1.60 1.58
N LYS A 433 19.57 1.53 1.96
CA LYS A 433 20.57 0.75 1.22
C LYS A 433 20.31 -0.75 1.35
N TYR A 434 20.74 -1.53 0.36
CA TYR A 434 20.73 -2.99 0.41
C TYR A 434 21.83 -3.53 1.35
N ASP A 435 21.59 -4.71 1.91
CA ASP A 435 22.61 -5.58 2.48
C ASP A 435 22.78 -6.79 1.56
N LEU A 436 23.86 -6.81 0.79
CA LEU A 436 24.16 -7.86 -0.17
C LEU A 436 24.50 -9.21 0.49
N THR A 437 24.66 -9.26 1.82
CA THR A 437 24.83 -10.51 2.58
C THR A 437 23.50 -11.07 3.11
N LYS A 438 22.40 -10.34 2.92
CA LYS A 438 21.06 -10.75 3.32
C LYS A 438 20.16 -10.90 2.11
N TYR A 439 19.59 -12.09 1.95
CA TYR A 439 18.65 -12.37 0.88
C TYR A 439 17.24 -11.82 1.15
N ASN A 440 16.60 -11.31 0.11
CA ASN A 440 15.17 -10.99 0.12
C ASN A 440 14.35 -12.28 0.16
N LYS A 441 13.85 -12.63 1.35
CA LYS A 441 13.10 -13.89 1.58
C LYS A 441 11.83 -13.97 0.73
N TRP A 442 11.16 -12.85 0.48
CA TRP A 442 9.99 -12.82 -0.39
C TRP A 442 10.36 -13.20 -1.84
N TYR A 443 11.41 -12.58 -2.40
CA TYR A 443 11.90 -12.90 -3.76
C TYR A 443 12.22 -14.39 -3.93
N TRP A 444 13.00 -14.96 -3.01
CA TRP A 444 13.42 -16.36 -3.11
C TRP A 444 12.30 -17.36 -2.81
N SER A 445 11.40 -17.06 -1.86
CA SER A 445 10.24 -17.92 -1.59
C SER A 445 9.27 -17.96 -2.77
N ARG A 446 9.10 -16.85 -3.51
CA ARG A 446 8.31 -16.80 -4.75
C ARG A 446 8.90 -17.69 -5.84
N LEU A 447 10.22 -17.65 -6.04
CA LEU A 447 10.90 -18.53 -7.00
C LEU A 447 10.81 -20.01 -6.59
N ALA A 448 10.97 -20.31 -5.30
CA ALA A 448 10.78 -21.67 -4.77
C ALA A 448 9.35 -22.17 -5.00
N GLN A 449 8.34 -21.35 -4.69
CA GLN A 449 6.93 -21.68 -4.94
C GLN A 449 6.66 -21.92 -6.42
N PHE A 450 7.25 -21.12 -7.32
CA PHE A 450 7.14 -21.37 -8.76
C PHE A 450 7.79 -22.70 -9.14
N ALA A 451 8.98 -23.01 -8.61
CA ALA A 451 9.67 -24.27 -8.87
C ALA A 451 8.86 -25.49 -8.41
N ASP A 452 8.25 -25.42 -7.22
CA ASP A 452 7.36 -26.49 -6.72
C ASP A 452 6.14 -26.69 -7.64
N LEU A 453 5.52 -25.59 -8.07
CA LEU A 453 4.41 -25.64 -9.02
C LEU A 453 4.87 -26.17 -10.38
N ALA A 454 6.06 -25.80 -10.83
CA ALA A 454 6.65 -26.28 -12.07
C ALA A 454 6.91 -27.79 -12.02
N ASP A 455 7.35 -28.31 -10.87
CA ASP A 455 7.48 -29.74 -10.62
C ASP A 455 6.14 -30.46 -10.67
N GLN A 456 5.06 -29.88 -10.13
CA GLN A 456 3.71 -30.47 -10.22
C GLN A 456 3.13 -30.43 -11.65
N LYS A 457 3.48 -29.40 -12.41
CA LYS A 457 2.80 -29.03 -13.66
C LYS A 457 3.61 -29.32 -14.92
N SER A 458 4.74 -30.01 -14.80
CA SER A 458 5.71 -30.25 -15.88
C SER A 458 6.12 -28.97 -16.60
N LEU A 459 6.59 -27.99 -15.82
CA LEU A 459 7.19 -26.75 -16.33
C LEU A 459 8.68 -26.67 -15.95
N VAL A 460 9.37 -25.69 -16.52
CA VAL A 460 10.79 -25.37 -16.27
C VAL A 460 10.93 -23.91 -15.86
N LEU A 461 11.70 -23.65 -14.80
CA LEU A 461 12.18 -22.32 -14.45
C LEU A 461 13.65 -22.20 -14.89
N LEU A 462 13.93 -21.25 -15.76
CA LEU A 462 15.28 -20.81 -16.09
C LEU A 462 15.54 -19.51 -15.34
N ASN A 463 16.24 -19.58 -14.19
CA ASN A 463 16.51 -18.40 -13.36
C ASN A 463 17.92 -17.86 -13.59
N GLU A 464 18.01 -16.59 -13.93
CA GLU A 464 19.25 -15.83 -14.07
C GLU A 464 19.59 -15.15 -12.74
N HIS A 465 20.68 -15.56 -12.10
CA HIS A 465 21.13 -15.00 -10.81
C HIS A 465 21.83 -13.66 -10.96
N TYR A 466 22.37 -13.36 -12.15
CA TYR A 466 22.95 -12.08 -12.49
C TYR A 466 22.26 -11.51 -13.71
N PHE A 467 22.05 -10.20 -13.68
CA PHE A 467 21.49 -9.46 -14.79
C PHE A 467 22.57 -8.60 -15.43
N GLN A 468 23.22 -9.13 -16.47
CA GLN A 468 24.42 -8.54 -17.05
C GLN A 468 24.18 -7.12 -17.60
N HIS A 469 22.96 -6.78 -18.01
CA HIS A 469 22.59 -5.45 -18.52
C HIS A 469 22.89 -4.30 -17.54
N ASN A 470 22.92 -4.59 -16.23
CA ASN A 470 23.29 -3.62 -15.19
C ASN A 470 24.75 -3.17 -15.28
N ILE A 471 25.63 -3.94 -15.91
CA ILE A 471 27.07 -3.76 -15.85
C ILE A 471 27.75 -3.63 -17.21
N ILE A 472 27.04 -3.74 -18.35
CA ILE A 472 27.67 -3.69 -19.69
C ILE A 472 27.04 -2.69 -20.67
N GLU A 473 25.98 -1.99 -20.27
CA GLU A 473 25.21 -1.23 -21.24
C GLU A 473 25.02 0.24 -20.85
N ALA A 474 24.04 0.56 -20.01
CA ALA A 474 23.64 1.94 -19.75
C ALA A 474 23.84 2.31 -18.29
N GLY A 475 24.30 3.54 -18.05
CA GLY A 475 24.51 4.06 -16.70
C GLY A 475 23.23 4.07 -15.86
N ALA A 476 22.06 4.23 -16.49
CA ALA A 476 20.78 4.15 -15.80
C ALA A 476 20.50 2.76 -15.22
N HIS A 477 20.97 1.68 -15.88
CA HIS A 477 20.83 0.32 -15.36
C HIS A 477 21.72 0.13 -14.11
N TYR A 478 22.89 0.76 -14.10
CA TYR A 478 23.82 0.73 -12.98
C TYR A 478 23.45 1.68 -11.83
N ALA A 479 22.71 2.75 -12.10
CA ALA A 479 22.45 3.84 -11.16
C ALA A 479 21.81 3.35 -9.86
N ASP A 480 20.79 2.50 -9.97
CA ASP A 480 20.04 1.90 -8.85
C ASP A 480 20.48 0.44 -8.58
N PHE A 481 21.51 -0.05 -9.26
CA PHE A 481 21.97 -1.43 -9.12
C PHE A 481 22.45 -1.68 -7.68
N PRO A 482 21.99 -2.74 -6.98
CA PRO A 482 22.33 -2.95 -5.57
C PRO A 482 23.84 -3.04 -5.29
N TRP A 483 24.63 -3.57 -6.23
CA TRP A 483 26.07 -3.70 -6.03
C TRP A 483 26.86 -2.40 -6.19
N ARG A 484 26.23 -1.34 -6.69
CA ARG A 484 26.86 -0.01 -6.73
C ARG A 484 27.10 0.48 -5.29
N PRO A 485 28.30 0.99 -4.92
CA PRO A 485 28.65 1.31 -3.53
C PRO A 485 27.70 2.25 -2.79
N VAL A 486 27.06 3.18 -3.50
CA VAL A 486 26.08 4.09 -2.87
C VAL A 486 24.77 3.41 -2.51
N ASN A 487 24.48 2.24 -3.09
CA ASN A 487 23.22 1.52 -2.91
C ASN A 487 23.29 0.38 -1.88
N ASN A 488 24.47 0.07 -1.33
CA ASN A 488 24.63 -0.99 -0.33
C ASN A 488 25.51 -0.58 0.85
N ILE A 489 25.45 -1.36 1.93
CA ILE A 489 26.28 -1.16 3.13
C ILE A 489 27.56 -2.01 3.12
N ASN A 490 27.79 -2.82 2.08
CA ASN A 490 28.83 -3.84 2.05
C ASN A 490 30.18 -3.35 1.47
N ASN A 491 30.23 -2.10 0.97
CA ASN A 491 31.43 -1.47 0.41
C ASN A 491 32.09 -2.31 -0.71
N THR A 492 31.38 -2.51 -1.82
CA THR A 492 31.81 -3.38 -2.94
C THR A 492 33.11 -2.98 -3.63
N GLY A 493 33.62 -1.77 -3.38
CA GLY A 493 34.90 -1.28 -3.89
C GLY A 493 34.88 -0.84 -5.36
N PHE A 494 33.70 -0.81 -6.01
CA PHE A 494 33.58 -0.21 -7.33
C PHE A 494 33.82 1.31 -7.28
N PRO A 495 34.28 1.93 -8.38
CA PRO A 495 34.52 3.38 -8.45
C PRO A 495 33.24 4.20 -8.23
N GLU A 496 33.38 5.28 -7.44
CA GLU A 496 32.40 6.34 -7.29
C GLU A 496 33.10 7.72 -7.43
N PRO A 497 32.51 8.71 -8.12
CA PRO A 497 31.30 8.61 -8.94
C PRO A 497 31.42 7.54 -10.04
N ALA A 498 30.30 6.89 -10.37
CA ALA A 498 30.29 5.82 -11.36
C ALA A 498 30.90 6.29 -12.71
N PRO A 499 31.81 5.52 -13.33
CA PRO A 499 32.58 5.95 -14.50
C PRO A 499 31.75 5.83 -15.78
N TYR A 500 30.75 6.70 -15.95
CA TYR A 500 29.89 6.69 -17.13
C TYR A 500 30.65 7.10 -18.39
N ALA A 501 30.89 6.15 -19.29
CA ALA A 501 31.52 6.39 -20.58
C ALA A 501 30.62 7.28 -21.44
N GLY A 502 31.15 8.47 -21.80
CA GLY A 502 30.41 9.48 -22.56
C GLY A 502 29.13 9.95 -21.85
N ASP A 503 29.13 9.95 -20.51
CA ASP A 503 27.98 10.29 -19.66
C ASP A 503 26.71 9.47 -19.98
N LYS A 504 26.85 8.25 -20.51
CA LYS A 504 25.71 7.40 -20.86
C LYS A 504 25.92 5.93 -20.58
N ARG A 505 27.07 5.38 -20.93
CA ARG A 505 27.33 3.93 -20.93
C ARG A 505 28.12 3.52 -19.70
N ILE A 506 28.08 2.24 -19.34
CA ILE A 506 28.81 1.71 -18.18
C ILE A 506 29.32 0.30 -18.49
N PHE A 507 30.56 0.00 -18.09
CA PHE A 507 31.22 -1.28 -18.36
C PHE A 507 32.01 -1.74 -17.13
N MET A 508 31.38 -2.56 -16.29
CA MET A 508 31.90 -3.04 -15.01
C MET A 508 32.15 -4.56 -14.99
N ALA A 509 31.89 -5.28 -16.09
CA ALA A 509 31.88 -6.74 -16.09
C ALA A 509 33.19 -7.39 -15.61
N GLU A 510 34.35 -6.88 -16.03
CA GLU A 510 35.65 -7.42 -15.58
C GLU A 510 35.81 -7.33 -14.07
N GLN A 511 35.51 -6.16 -13.49
CA GLN A 511 35.59 -5.95 -12.03
C GLN A 511 34.51 -6.75 -11.28
N PHE A 512 33.31 -6.82 -11.85
CA PHE A 512 32.16 -7.49 -11.23
C PHE A 512 32.33 -9.01 -11.21
N TYR A 513 32.90 -9.62 -12.25
CA TYR A 513 33.12 -11.07 -12.28
C TYR A 513 34.48 -11.50 -11.73
N ASP A 514 35.31 -10.57 -11.25
CA ASP A 514 36.57 -10.88 -10.60
C ASP A 514 36.34 -11.51 -9.21
N VAL A 515 36.31 -12.84 -9.18
CA VAL A 515 36.20 -13.64 -7.95
C VAL A 515 37.51 -13.75 -7.16
N THR A 516 38.59 -13.11 -7.61
CA THR A 516 39.87 -13.05 -6.86
C THR A 516 39.92 -11.88 -5.88
N ASP A 517 39.10 -10.84 -6.10
CA ASP A 517 38.95 -9.71 -5.19
C ASP A 517 38.42 -10.14 -3.82
N ALA A 518 39.15 -9.80 -2.76
CA ALA A 518 38.85 -10.26 -1.40
C ALA A 518 37.52 -9.70 -0.85
N THR A 519 37.08 -8.54 -1.34
CA THR A 519 35.85 -7.86 -0.91
C THR A 519 34.64 -8.41 -1.67
N ARG A 520 34.73 -8.61 -2.99
CA ARG A 520 33.61 -9.07 -3.82
C ARG A 520 33.40 -10.58 -3.78
N ARG A 521 34.47 -11.37 -3.68
CA ARG A 521 34.39 -12.84 -3.60
C ARG A 521 33.39 -13.37 -2.56
N PRO A 522 33.37 -12.90 -1.29
CA PRO A 522 32.36 -13.37 -0.33
C PRO A 522 30.94 -12.99 -0.74
N LEU A 523 30.72 -11.84 -1.39
CA LEU A 523 29.40 -11.41 -1.87
C LEU A 523 28.88 -12.27 -3.04
N HIS A 524 29.76 -12.83 -3.86
CA HIS A 524 29.37 -13.80 -4.90
C HIS A 524 29.02 -15.19 -4.33
N ARG A 525 29.50 -15.52 -3.13
CA ARG A 525 29.19 -16.78 -2.43
C ARG A 525 27.98 -16.70 -1.51
N ALA A 526 27.73 -15.50 -1.01
CA ALA A 526 26.66 -15.19 -0.06
C ALA A 526 25.30 -15.57 -0.61
#